data_AF-A0AA35W6X2-F1
#
_entry.id   AF-A0AA35W6X2-F1
#
_cell.length_a   1.000
_cell.length_b   1.000
_cell.length_c   1.000
_cell.angle_alpha   90.00
_cell.angle_beta   90.00
_cell.angle_gamma   90.00
#
_symmetry.space_group_name_H-M   'P 1'
#
loop_
_entity.id
_entity.type
_entity.pdbx_description
1 polymer ?
#
loop_
_entity_poly.entity_id
_entity_poly.type
_entity_poly.pdbx_seq_one_letter_code
_entity_poly.pdbx_strand_id
1 'polypeptide(L)'
;MPLNVTDLAGKVTVVAKTHGGGVHGQAVAFSHGLSRALVSFDPELRSALKTYKLLTRDSRMRESKKYGLKRARKAPQYTKR
;
A
#
# COMPACT_ATOMS: atom_id res chain seq x y z
N MET A 1 -7.28 -9.11 -0.95
CA MET A 1 -8.26 -8.04 -0.65
C MET A 1 -8.85 -8.32 0.73
N PRO A 2 -8.97 -7.32 1.63
CA PRO A 2 -9.37 -7.53 3.03
C PRO A 2 -10.76 -8.15 3.17
N LEU A 3 -11.70 -7.84 2.29
CA LEU A 3 -13.05 -8.42 2.30
C LEU A 3 -13.09 -9.95 2.10
N ASN A 4 -12.11 -10.50 1.38
CA ASN A 4 -12.00 -11.94 1.15
C ASN A 4 -11.36 -12.68 2.32
N VAL A 5 -10.59 -11.96 3.16
CA VAL A 5 -9.95 -12.55 4.35
C VAL A 5 -10.94 -12.66 5.50
N THR A 6 -11.92 -11.75 5.54
CA THR A 6 -12.94 -11.69 6.59
C THR A 6 -14.27 -12.31 6.17
N ASP A 7 -14.36 -12.94 4.99
CA ASP A 7 -15.60 -13.48 4.40
C ASP A 7 -16.80 -12.51 4.47
N LEU A 8 -16.49 -11.22 4.31
CA LEU A 8 -17.47 -10.12 4.29
C LEU A 8 -17.76 -9.64 2.86
N ALA A 9 -17.22 -10.32 1.85
CA ALA A 9 -17.53 -10.06 0.45
C ALA A 9 -19.04 -10.19 0.21
N GLY A 10 -19.69 -9.09 -0.20
CA GLY A 10 -21.13 -9.02 -0.45
C GLY A 10 -22.01 -8.68 0.76
N LYS A 11 -21.44 -8.62 1.98
CA LYS A 11 -22.19 -8.27 3.21
C LYS A 11 -22.11 -6.78 3.56
N VAL A 12 -21.14 -6.07 2.98
CA VAL A 12 -20.85 -4.66 3.28
C VAL A 12 -20.76 -3.84 2.00
N THR A 13 -21.41 -2.68 2.03
CA THR A 13 -21.29 -1.67 0.97
C THR A 13 -20.12 -0.75 1.30
N VAL A 14 -19.16 -0.62 0.39
CA VAL A 14 -17.97 0.21 0.59
C VAL A 14 -18.00 1.38 -0.38
N VAL A 15 -18.02 2.59 0.16
CA VAL A 15 -17.84 3.83 -0.61
C VAL A 15 -16.50 4.44 -0.20
N ALA A 16 -15.60 4.65 -1.15
CA ALA A 16 -14.31 5.27 -0.89
C ALA A 16 -14.00 6.39 -1.87
N LYS A 17 -13.33 7.41 -1.36
CA LYS A 17 -12.74 8.50 -2.14
C LYS A 17 -11.22 8.40 -2.01
N THR A 18 -10.54 8.21 -3.13
CA THR A 18 -9.08 8.22 -3.22
C THR A 18 -8.62 9.48 -3.93
N HIS A 19 -7.51 10.05 -3.49
CA HIS A 19 -6.95 11.28 -4.05
C HIS A 19 -5.44 11.13 -4.30
N GLY A 20 -4.97 11.63 -5.44
CA GLY A 20 -3.55 11.62 -5.81
C GLY A 20 -2.97 10.25 -6.19
N GLY A 21 -1.68 10.22 -6.49
CA GLY A 21 -0.96 8.99 -6.88
C GLY A 21 -1.36 8.44 -8.26
N GLY A 22 -1.10 7.15 -8.48
CA GLY A 22 -1.53 6.41 -9.67
C GLY A 22 -2.40 5.20 -9.29
N VAL A 23 -2.99 4.53 -10.29
CA VAL A 23 -3.99 3.46 -10.11
C VAL A 23 -3.54 2.39 -9.12
N HIS A 24 -2.30 1.89 -9.24
CA HIS A 24 -1.78 0.86 -8.34
C HIS A 24 -1.62 1.37 -6.90
N GLY A 25 -1.10 2.59 -6.72
CA GLY A 25 -0.93 3.19 -5.40
C GLY A 25 -2.27 3.46 -4.72
N GLN A 26 -3.28 3.87 -5.49
CA GLN A 26 -4.64 4.06 -5.00
C GLN A 26 -5.28 2.73 -4.57
N ALA A 27 -5.09 1.63 -5.31
CA ALA A 27 -5.61 0.32 -4.92
C ALA A 27 -5.00 -0.20 -3.60
N VAL A 28 -3.70 0.00 -3.40
CA VAL A 28 -3.02 -0.35 -2.14
C VAL A 28 -3.50 0.54 -1.00
N ALA A 29 -3.63 1.85 -1.23
CA ALA A 29 -4.14 2.80 -0.24
C ALA A 29 -5.59 2.48 0.17
N PHE A 30 -6.45 2.17 -0.79
CA PHE A 30 -7.82 1.72 -0.55
C PHE A 30 -7.86 0.45 0.29
N SER A 31 -7.05 -0.56 -0.07
CA SER A 31 -6.97 -1.81 0.68
C SER A 31 -6.55 -1.59 2.13
N HIS A 32 -5.57 -0.70 2.37
CA HIS A 32 -5.12 -0.37 3.71
C HIS A 32 -6.18 0.40 4.52
N GLY A 33 -6.86 1.36 3.90
CA GLY A 33 -7.95 2.11 4.52
C GLY A 33 -9.12 1.21 4.91
N LEU A 34 -9.52 0.32 4.00
CA LEU A 34 -10.59 -0.66 4.23
C LEU A 34 -10.24 -1.62 5.38
N SER A 35 -8.99 -2.07 5.45
CA SER A 35 -8.52 -2.94 6.54
C SER A 35 -8.62 -2.26 7.91
N ARG A 36 -8.35 -0.95 7.99
CA ARG A 36 -8.52 -0.19 9.24
C ARG A 36 -9.99 0.00 9.58
N ALA A 37 -10.84 0.29 8.60
CA ALA A 37 -12.28 0.43 8.81
C ALA A 37 -12.92 -0.86 9.34
N LEU A 38 -12.51 -2.03 8.80
CA LEU A 38 -12.97 -3.34 9.27
C LEU A 38 -12.55 -3.64 10.72
N VAL A 39 -11.34 -3.26 11.12
CA VAL A 39 -10.90 -3.40 12.53
C VAL A 39 -11.70 -2.50 13.48
N SER A 40 -12.12 -1.32 13.03
CA SER A 40 -13.00 -0.45 13.82
C SER A 40 -14.44 -0.97 13.91
N PHE A 41 -14.90 -1.70 12.90
CA PHE A 41 -16.21 -2.33 12.90
C PHE A 41 -16.24 -3.56 13.81
N ASP A 42 -15.24 -4.43 13.70
CA ASP A 42 -15.10 -5.62 14.53
C ASP A 42 -13.62 -5.81 14.96
N PRO A 43 -13.32 -5.64 16.26
CA PRO A 43 -11.97 -5.81 16.80
C PRO A 43 -11.40 -7.23 16.64
N GLU A 44 -12.24 -8.26 16.54
CA GLU A 44 -11.81 -9.67 16.49
C GLU A 44 -11.08 -9.99 15.17
N LEU A 45 -11.49 -9.32 14.08
CA LEU A 45 -10.89 -9.46 12.75
C LEU A 45 -9.44 -8.97 12.67
N ARG A 46 -8.96 -8.23 13.69
CA ARG A 46 -7.59 -7.71 13.74
C ARG A 46 -6.55 -8.82 13.65
N SER A 47 -6.79 -9.96 14.30
CA SER A 47 -5.88 -11.10 14.32
C SER A 47 -5.65 -11.64 12.90
N ALA A 48 -6.73 -11.96 12.19
CA ALA A 48 -6.72 -12.42 10.81
C ALA A 48 -6.06 -11.38 9.87
N LEU A 49 -6.47 -10.12 9.94
CA LEU A 49 -5.94 -9.05 9.07
C LEU A 49 -4.45 -8.77 9.30
N LYS A 50 -3.95 -8.95 10.54
CA LYS A 50 -2.53 -8.81 10.88
C LYS A 50 -1.70 -9.94 10.26
N THR A 51 -2.19 -11.18 10.28
CA THR A 51 -1.51 -12.34 9.69
C THR A 51 -1.25 -12.14 8.20
N TYR A 52 -2.23 -11.59 7.47
CA TYR A 52 -2.11 -11.28 6.05
C TYR A 52 -1.40 -9.95 5.75
N LYS A 53 -0.78 -9.30 6.74
CA LYS A 53 -0.02 -8.03 6.63
C LYS A 53 -0.81 -6.85 6.04
N LEU A 54 -2.14 -6.87 6.13
CA LEU A 54 -3.02 -5.84 5.57
C LEU A 54 -3.06 -4.55 6.40
N LEU A 55 -2.71 -4.67 7.69
CA LEU A 55 -2.63 -3.55 8.63
C LEU A 55 -1.29 -2.81 8.61
N THR A 56 -0.28 -3.35 7.93
CA THR A 56 1.02 -2.70 7.83
C THR A 56 1.00 -1.69 6.69
N ARG A 57 1.41 -0.46 6.96
CA ARG A 57 1.59 0.56 5.90
C ARG A 57 2.81 0.18 5.06
N ASP A 58 2.65 0.14 3.74
CA ASP A 58 3.79 0.04 2.82
C ASP A 58 4.62 1.34 2.90
N SER A 59 5.86 1.21 3.37
CA SER A 59 6.79 2.33 3.57
C SER A 59 7.56 2.70 2.30
N ARG A 60 7.45 1.91 1.23
CA ARG A 60 8.19 2.14 -0.01
C ARG A 60 7.81 3.48 -0.61
N MET A 61 8.82 4.29 -0.88
CA MET A 61 8.71 5.57 -1.56
C MET A 61 9.71 5.60 -2.70
N ARG A 62 9.36 6.29 -3.79
CA ARG A 62 10.29 6.50 -4.90
C ARG A 62 11.50 7.28 -4.40
N GLU A 63 12.69 6.68 -4.48
CA GLU A 63 13.93 7.38 -4.17
C GLU A 63 14.12 8.58 -5.09
N SER A 64 14.63 9.68 -4.54
CA SER A 64 14.95 10.89 -5.30
C SER A 64 16.15 10.69 -6.23
N LYS A 65 16.26 11.52 -7.26
CA LYS A 65 17.47 11.59 -8.09
C LYS A 65 18.57 12.27 -7.28
N LYS A 66 19.70 11.57 -7.08
CA LYS A 66 20.87 12.14 -6.40
C LYS A 66 21.74 12.91 -7.40
N TYR A 67 22.40 13.97 -6.95
CA TYR A 67 23.31 14.76 -7.76
C TYR A 67 24.49 13.88 -8.24
N GLY A 68 25.03 14.17 -9.43
CA GLY A 68 26.09 13.37 -10.05
C GLY A 68 25.65 12.01 -10.61
N LEU A 69 24.45 11.51 -10.26
CA LEU A 69 23.90 10.26 -10.78
C LEU A 69 22.82 10.54 -11.86
N LYS A 70 22.71 9.62 -12.83
CA LYS A 70 21.68 9.67 -13.89
C LYS A 70 20.27 9.42 -13.34
N ARG A 71 20.15 8.63 -12.26
CA ARG A 71 18.90 8.30 -11.53
C ARG A 71 19.21 8.20 -10.02
N ALA A 72 18.32 7.59 -9.23
CA ALA A 72 18.55 7.40 -7.79
C ALA A 72 19.87 6.68 -7.46
N ARG A 73 20.24 5.65 -8.24
CA ARG A 73 21.47 4.85 -8.05
C ARG A 73 22.37 4.72 -9.29
N LYS A 74 21.84 5.00 -10.49
CA LYS A 74 22.56 4.77 -11.76
C LYS A 74 23.67 5.80 -11.96
N ALA A 75 24.92 5.39 -11.84
CA ALA A 75 26.08 6.21 -12.15
C ALA A 75 26.27 6.40 -13.68
N PRO A 76 26.91 7.48 -14.12
CA PRO A 76 27.47 7.54 -15.47
C PRO A 76 28.54 6.47 -15.66
N GLN A 77 28.79 6.07 -16.92
CA GLN A 77 29.85 5.12 -17.23
C GLN A 77 31.20 5.75 -16.90
N TYR A 78 32.01 5.07 -16.09
CA TYR A 78 33.36 5.49 -15.75
C TYR A 78 34.33 5.10 -16.86
N THR A 79 35.10 6.05 -17.36
CA THR A 79 36.22 5.81 -18.30
C THR A 79 37.52 5.88 -17.52
N LYS A 80 38.13 4.72 -17.30
CA LYS A 80 39.48 4.61 -16.72
C LYS A 80 40.51 5.05 -17.78
N ARG A 81 41.52 5.81 -17.37
CA ARG A 81 42.71 6.11 -18.19
C ARG A 81 43.83 5.13 -17.84
#